data_AF-A0A418CTW8-F1
#
_entry.id   AF-A0A418CTW8-F1
#
_cell.length_a   1.000
_cell.length_b   1.000
_cell.length_c   1.000
_cell.angle_alpha   90.00
_cell.angle_beta   90.00
_cell.angle_gamma   90.00
#
_symmetry.space_group_name_H-M   'P 1'
#
loop_
_entity.id
_entity.type
_entity.pdbx_description
1 polymer ?
#
loop_
_entity_poly.entity_id
_entity_poly.type
_entity_poly.pdbx_seq_one_letter_code
_entity_poly.pdbx_strand_id
1 'polypeptide(L)'
;MIGAGINIGAGVLLALQNSATVSVSVAVDESVYGVSNFPQCGTAIAGVIQCNAMTKPEIDCLAALPGVQKIVTVGAGLNITP
;
A
#
# COMPACT_ATOMS: atom_id res chain seq x y z
N MET A 1 -10.63 -21.21 -4.69
CA MET A 1 -9.37 -20.52 -4.99
C MET A 1 -9.37 -19.25 -4.16
N ILE A 2 -8.90 -19.33 -2.91
CA ILE A 2 -8.90 -18.18 -2.00
C ILE A 2 -7.62 -17.41 -2.33
N GLY A 3 -7.70 -16.51 -3.32
CA GLY A 3 -6.65 -15.53 -3.53
C GLY A 3 -6.54 -14.73 -2.24
N ALA A 4 -5.33 -14.66 -1.66
CA ALA A 4 -5.06 -13.82 -0.52
C ALA A 4 -5.44 -12.38 -0.90
N GLY A 5 -6.65 -11.96 -0.52
CA GLY A 5 -7.20 -10.67 -0.88
C GLY A 5 -6.40 -9.62 -0.14
N ILE A 6 -5.50 -8.95 -0.85
CA ILE A 6 -4.80 -7.79 -0.31
C ILE A 6 -5.83 -6.80 0.17
N ASN A 7 -5.76 -6.44 1.45
CA ASN A 7 -6.73 -5.56 2.07
C ASN A 7 -6.37 -4.11 1.76
N ILE A 8 -6.88 -3.60 0.64
CA ILE A 8 -6.88 -2.16 0.35
C ILE A 8 -7.93 -1.51 1.23
N GLY A 9 -7.50 -0.64 2.14
CA GLY A 9 -8.38 0.09 3.05
C GLY A 9 -9.36 0.97 2.27
N ALA A 10 -10.62 1.01 2.71
CA ALA A 10 -11.67 1.82 2.08
C ALA A 10 -11.30 3.31 1.96
N GLY A 11 -10.49 3.83 2.89
CA GLY A 11 -9.96 5.20 2.82
C GLY A 11 -9.12 5.48 1.58
N VAL A 12 -8.45 4.47 1.02
CA VAL A 12 -7.62 4.61 -0.20
C VAL A 12 -8.50 4.81 -1.42
N LEU A 13 -9.55 4.00 -1.55
CA LEU A 13 -10.52 4.17 -2.64
C LEU A 13 -11.23 5.52 -2.54
N LEU A 14 -11.61 5.94 -1.33
CA LEU A 14 -12.31 7.21 -1.11
C LEU A 14 -11.43 8.43 -1.43
N ALA A 15 -10.14 8.36 -1.08
CA ALA A 15 -9.16 9.38 -1.42
C ALA A 15 -8.89 9.44 -2.93
N LEU A 16 -8.78 8.28 -3.61
CA LEU A 16 -8.66 8.20 -5.07
C LEU A 16 -9.91 8.67 -5.82
N GLN A 17 -11.09 8.63 -5.20
CA GLN A 17 -12.31 9.20 -5.77
C GLN A 17 -12.33 10.74 -5.70
N ASN A 18 -11.65 11.32 -4.71
CA ASN A 18 -11.58 12.77 -4.52
C ASN A 18 -10.32 13.40 -5.14
N SER A 19 -9.27 12.60 -5.36
CA SER A 19 -7.96 13.07 -5.84
C SER A 19 -7.40 12.09 -6.87
N ALA A 20 -6.69 12.63 -7.87
CA ALA A 20 -6.02 11.80 -8.88
C ALA A 20 -4.90 10.93 -8.28
N THR A 21 -4.33 11.38 -7.16
CA THR A 21 -3.25 10.69 -6.44
C THR A 21 -3.50 10.71 -4.94
N VAL A 22 -3.00 9.69 -4.23
CA VAL A 22 -3.11 9.57 -2.77
C VAL A 22 -1.82 9.02 -2.16
N SER A 23 -1.50 9.47 -0.95
CA SER A 23 -0.44 8.86 -0.15
C SER A 23 -0.97 7.64 0.60
N VAL A 24 -0.30 6.50 0.44
CA VAL A 24 -0.64 5.23 1.07
C VAL A 24 0.51 4.65 1.89
N SER A 25 0.19 4.00 3.00
CA SER A 25 1.10 3.15 3.75
C SER A 25 0.79 1.69 3.44
N VAL A 26 1.82 0.98 3.00
CA VAL A 26 1.78 -0.40 2.55
C VAL A 26 2.50 -1.25 3.59
N ALA A 27 1.75 -2.08 4.32
CA ALA A 27 2.35 -3.09 5.18
C ALA A 27 2.80 -4.26 4.31
N VAL A 28 4.03 -4.68 4.52
CA VAL A 28 4.70 -5.69 3.73
C VAL A 28 5.40 -6.69 4.63
N ASP A 29 5.47 -7.94 4.17
CA ASP A 29 6.36 -8.92 4.77
C ASP A 29 7.81 -8.55 4.45
N GLU A 30 8.75 -9.01 5.27
CA GLU A 30 10.14 -8.54 5.41
C GLU A 30 10.97 -8.60 4.10
N SER A 31 10.40 -9.18 3.04
CA SER A 31 11.05 -9.53 1.77
C SER A 31 10.28 -9.06 0.52
N VAL A 32 9.68 -7.87 0.49
CA VAL A 32 9.14 -7.32 -0.78
C VAL A 32 10.25 -6.70 -1.63
N TYR A 33 10.71 -7.44 -2.62
CA TYR A 33 11.63 -6.93 -3.64
C TYR A 33 10.92 -6.03 -4.68
N GLY A 34 9.60 -6.16 -4.87
CA GLY A 34 8.86 -5.48 -5.94
C GLY A 34 8.49 -4.02 -5.67
N VAL A 35 8.47 -3.60 -4.41
CA VAL A 35 8.12 -2.23 -4.00
C VAL A 35 9.19 -1.20 -4.37
N SER A 36 10.45 -1.63 -4.50
CA SER A 36 11.57 -0.80 -4.96
C SER A 36 11.41 -0.33 -6.41
N ASN A 37 10.54 -0.97 -7.19
CA ASN A 37 10.23 -0.54 -8.55
C ASN A 37 9.29 0.68 -8.60
N PHE A 38 8.71 1.09 -7.47
CA PHE A 38 7.85 2.26 -7.40
C PHE A 38 8.68 3.45 -6.87
N PRO A 39 9.06 4.42 -7.72
CA PRO A 39 9.85 5.57 -7.29
C PRO A 39 9.10 6.48 -6.29
N GLN A 40 7.78 6.30 -6.22
CA GLN A 40 6.90 7.04 -5.32
C GLN A 40 6.84 6.41 -3.92
N CYS A 41 7.39 5.19 -3.78
CA CYS A 41 7.52 4.46 -2.53
C CYS A 41 8.91 4.69 -1.92
N GLY A 42 8.94 5.02 -0.64
CA GLY A 42 10.17 5.14 0.13
C GLY A 42 10.71 3.79 0.62
N THR A 43 11.69 3.84 1.50
CA THR A 43 12.25 2.65 2.16
C THR A 43 11.24 2.02 3.11
N ALA A 44 11.21 0.68 3.18
CA ALA A 44 10.45 -0.04 4.19
C ALA A 44 11.05 0.23 5.59
N ILE A 45 10.23 0.75 6.51
CA ILE A 45 10.59 0.95 7.92
C ILE A 45 9.72 0.00 8.73
N ALA A 46 10.34 -0.96 9.43
CA ALA A 46 9.65 -1.96 10.25
C ALA A 46 8.53 -2.72 9.50
N GLY A 47 8.76 -3.12 8.25
CA GLY A 47 7.76 -3.83 7.44
C GLY A 47 6.63 -2.93 6.91
N VAL A 48 6.80 -1.60 6.93
CA VAL A 48 5.84 -0.66 6.35
C VAL A 48 6.54 0.29 5.38
N ILE A 49 5.97 0.42 4.19
CA ILE A 49 6.45 1.31 3.13
C ILE A 49 5.45 2.44 2.97
N GLN A 50 5.92 3.67 2.93
CA GLN A 50 5.08 4.80 2.55
C GLN A 50 5.29 5.13 1.09
N CYS A 51 4.19 5.19 0.35
CA CYS A 51 4.15 5.62 -1.03
C CYS A 51 3.33 6.90 -1.14
N ASN A 52 3.92 7.95 -1.69
CA ASN A 52 3.26 9.23 -1.87
C ASN A 52 2.81 9.40 -3.31
N ALA A 53 1.72 10.14 -3.52
CA ALA A 53 1.21 10.48 -4.85
C ALA A 53 0.84 9.28 -5.76
N MET A 54 0.44 8.16 -5.17
CA MET A 54 0.08 6.96 -5.90
C MET A 54 -1.28 7.06 -6.58
N THR A 55 -1.36 6.58 -7.81
CA THR A 55 -2.62 6.47 -8.56
C THR A 55 -3.32 5.13 -8.28
N LYS A 56 -4.61 5.05 -8.64
CA LYS A 56 -5.40 3.81 -8.53
C LYS A 56 -4.73 2.58 -9.16
N PRO A 57 -4.25 2.62 -10.42
CA PRO A 57 -3.59 1.46 -11.03
C PRO A 57 -2.27 1.10 -10.36
N GLU A 58 -1.50 2.08 -9.86
CA GLU A 58 -0.26 1.77 -9.15
C GLU A 58 -0.51 1.10 -7.80
N ILE A 59 -1.55 1.53 -7.08
CA ILE A 59 -2.01 0.88 -5.84
C ILE A 59 -2.50 -0.54 -6.11
N ASP A 60 -3.21 -0.75 -7.21
CA ASP A 60 -3.67 -2.09 -7.63
C ASP A 60 -2.47 -3.00 -7.97
N CYS A 61 -1.47 -2.48 -8.69
CA CYS A 61 -0.22 -3.18 -8.96
C CYS A 61 0.57 -3.51 -7.69
N LEU A 62 0.67 -2.56 -6.74
CA LEU A 62 1.28 -2.82 -5.44
C LEU A 62 0.52 -3.89 -4.68
N ALA A 63 -0.81 -3.81 -4.67
CA ALA A 63 -1.62 -4.83 -4.03
C ALA A 63 -1.32 -6.19 -4.65
N ALA A 64 -1.21 -6.29 -5.96
CA ALA A 64 -0.89 -7.54 -6.64
C ALA A 64 0.53 -8.10 -6.34
N LEU A 65 1.41 -7.36 -5.64
CA LEU A 65 2.75 -7.86 -5.33
C LEU A 65 2.74 -8.96 -4.26
N PRO A 66 3.47 -10.07 -4.47
CA PRO A 66 3.67 -11.09 -3.45
C PRO A 66 4.48 -10.48 -2.30
N GLY A 67 3.86 -10.39 -1.13
CA GLY A 67 4.45 -9.82 0.09
C GLY A 67 3.79 -8.52 0.56
N VAL A 68 2.86 -7.94 -0.21
CA VAL A 68 2.01 -6.86 0.30
C VAL A 68 0.86 -7.45 1.12
N GLN A 69 0.81 -7.09 2.40
CA GLN A 69 -0.20 -7.57 3.33
C GLN A 69 -1.41 -6.63 3.38
N LYS A 70 -1.16 -5.31 3.42
CA LYS A 70 -2.21 -4.30 3.60
C LYS A 70 -1.82 -2.98 2.98
N ILE A 71 -2.78 -2.26 2.42
CA ILE A 71 -2.58 -0.88 1.92
C ILE A 71 -3.61 0.02 2.60
N VAL A 72 -3.18 1.11 3.23
CA VAL A 72 -4.08 2.11 3.81
C VAL A 72 -3.63 3.52 3.44
N THR A 73 -4.46 4.54 3.64
CA THR A 73 -4.01 5.93 3.42
C THR A 73 -3.06 6.38 4.52
N VAL A 74 -2.06 7.18 4.15
CA VAL A 74 -1.18 7.87 5.12
C VAL A 74 -2.07 8.76 5.98
N GLY A 75 -2.08 8.49 7.29
CA GLY A 75 -2.95 9.16 8.26
C GLY A 75 -4.13 8.33 8.78
N ALA A 76 -4.48 7.20 8.14
CA ALA A 76 -5.56 6.33 8.62
C ALA A 76 -5.16 5.46 9.84
N GLY A 77 -3.92 5.58 10.34
CA GLY A 77 -3.41 4.75 11.43
C GLY A 77 -3.30 3.29 11.02
N LEU A 78 -2.12 2.85 10.59
CA LEU A 78 -1.79 1.42 10.61
C LEU A 78 -1.73 1.00 12.08
N ASN A 79 -2.87 0.60 12.65
CA ASN A 79 -2.88 -0.10 13.93
C ASN A 79 -2.37 -1.52 13.68
N ILE A 80 -1.05 -1.65 13.54
CA ILE A 80 -0.34 -2.92 13.61
C ILE A 80 -0.19 -3.26 15.10
N THR A 81 -1.25 -3.82 15.67
CA THR A 81 -1.18 -4.38 17.02
C THR A 81 -0.32 -5.65 16.96
N PRO A 82 0.71 -5.80 17.81
CA PRO A 82 1.56 -6.99 17.85
C PRO A 82 0.78 -8.24 18.27
#